data_AF-A0A0B5CPE5-F1
#
_entry.id   AF-A0A0B5CPE5-F1
#
_cell.length_a   1.000
_cell.length_b   1.000
_cell.length_c   1.000
_cell.angle_alpha   90.00
_cell.angle_beta   90.00
_cell.angle_gamma   90.00
#
_symmetry.space_group_name_H-M   'P 1'
#
loop_
_entity.id
_entity.type
_entity.pdbx_description
1 polymer ?
#
loop_
_entity_poly.entity_id
_entity_poly.type
_entity_poly.pdbx_seq_one_letter_code
_entity_poly.pdbx_strand_id
1 'polypeptide(L)'
;MARSNQTQMTPEEWRASTSLSGVYALRMLGMFLVLPVLALYADGLPGADNNKTLVGLAVGMYGLTQALMQLPLGIASDRFGRKKTIYFGLLLFAAGSFLAASADSLEILVIGRALQGAGAVSAAVTALLADLTREEVRTRSMAMIGLSIGITFSASLILSPMLTSVIGVKGLFIMTGLLTLSSMAVVAFWTPDPAVSKLHEDAQAQPSRFGEVFADRRLMSLNFGIFALHCGMMALFTTLPFIMVGLGLDKTVHWKIYFPATLLGLILMIPAIIVGETRNRLKQVFISGIVLILAALAGLMLSLHSLWLIAACLIVYFIGFNILEASQPSMVSKIAPADLKGTAMGVYNTLQSVGLLCGGLIGGTLYQNYGMYAVLAFTLVLTAAWLVSAILSPAPKPVKNIAFKIGTSWHGRQEALHFALGKVAGVEHISFSSDGETVYIKALQKGFDEAAAKNIISGV
;
A
#
# COMPACT_ATOMS: atom_id res chain seq x y z
N MET A 1 -18.36 24.96 22.56
CA MET A 1 -17.66 25.19 21.28
C MET A 1 -18.11 24.12 20.30
N ALA A 2 -18.61 24.56 19.13
CA ALA A 2 -19.39 23.75 18.20
C ALA A 2 -18.71 22.42 17.81
N ARG A 3 -19.48 21.33 17.83
CA ARG A 3 -19.19 20.08 17.10
C ARG A 3 -19.07 20.44 15.62
N SER A 4 -17.89 20.84 15.16
CA SER A 4 -17.64 21.15 13.75
C SER A 4 -17.80 19.87 12.94
N ASN A 5 -18.72 19.87 11.97
CA ASN A 5 -18.99 18.85 10.96
C ASN A 5 -17.78 17.93 10.68
N GLN A 6 -17.81 16.71 11.20
CA GLN A 6 -17.05 15.64 10.57
C GLN A 6 -17.70 15.40 9.21
N THR A 7 -16.98 15.68 8.12
CA THR A 7 -17.46 15.39 6.77
C THR A 7 -17.75 13.89 6.69
N GLN A 8 -19.02 13.52 6.72
CA GLN A 8 -19.42 12.13 6.68
C GLN A 8 -19.22 11.58 5.27
N MET A 9 -18.75 10.34 5.18
CA MET A 9 -18.68 9.63 3.91
C MET A 9 -20.09 9.47 3.34
N THR A 10 -20.24 9.72 2.03
CA THR A 10 -21.51 9.42 1.35
C THR A 10 -21.72 7.91 1.28
N PRO A 11 -22.96 7.44 1.02
CA PRO A 11 -23.22 6.02 0.78
C PRO A 11 -22.36 5.44 -0.36
N GLU A 12 -22.10 6.24 -1.40
CA GLU A 12 -21.24 5.83 -2.53
C GLU A 12 -19.76 5.72 -2.13
N GLU A 13 -19.24 6.68 -1.36
CA GLU A 13 -17.87 6.61 -0.84
C GLU A 13 -17.67 5.43 0.10
N TRP A 14 -18.67 5.13 0.94
CA TRP A 14 -18.69 3.93 1.77
C TRP A 14 -18.70 2.67 0.92
N ARG A 15 -19.54 2.62 -0.12
CA ARG A 15 -19.64 1.48 -1.03
C ARG A 15 -18.35 1.26 -1.80
N ALA A 16 -17.71 2.32 -2.29
CA ALA A 16 -16.42 2.27 -2.97
C ALA A 16 -15.28 1.84 -2.02
N SER A 17 -15.23 2.42 -0.81
CA SER A 17 -14.19 2.09 0.17
C SER A 17 -14.29 0.65 0.63
N THR A 18 -15.50 0.17 0.92
CA THR A 18 -15.73 -1.23 1.33
C THR A 18 -15.49 -2.22 0.20
N SER A 19 -15.93 -1.93 -1.03
CA SER A 19 -15.73 -2.83 -2.16
C SER A 19 -14.26 -2.98 -2.52
N LEU A 20 -13.52 -1.87 -2.66
CA LEU A 20 -12.11 -1.90 -3.05
C LEU A 20 -11.20 -2.44 -1.94
N SER A 21 -11.53 -2.16 -0.67
CA SER A 21 -10.86 -2.81 0.46
C SER A 21 -11.13 -4.31 0.50
N GLY A 22 -12.35 -4.75 0.13
CA GLY A 22 -12.73 -6.15 0.00
C GLY A 22 -12.00 -6.87 -1.14
N VAL A 23 -11.82 -6.20 -2.28
CA VAL A 23 -11.01 -6.71 -3.41
C VAL A 23 -9.56 -6.92 -2.98
N TYR A 24 -8.97 -5.96 -2.24
CA TYR A 24 -7.65 -6.14 -1.63
C TYR A 24 -7.64 -7.34 -0.67
N ALA A 25 -8.63 -7.42 0.22
CA ALA A 25 -8.71 -8.45 1.25
C ALA A 25 -8.77 -9.85 0.63
N LEU A 26 -9.67 -10.08 -0.32
CA LEU A 26 -9.86 -11.38 -0.97
C LEU A 26 -8.60 -11.83 -1.73
N ARG A 27 -7.99 -10.91 -2.50
CA ARG A 27 -6.73 -11.18 -3.22
C ARG A 27 -5.57 -11.46 -2.26
N MET A 28 -5.36 -10.59 -1.27
CA MET A 28 -4.27 -10.72 -0.31
C MET A 28 -4.43 -11.96 0.57
N LEU A 29 -5.67 -12.40 0.83
CA LEU A 29 -5.92 -13.60 1.63
C LEU A 29 -5.31 -14.81 0.95
N GLY A 30 -5.60 -14.99 -0.34
CA GLY A 30 -5.02 -16.08 -1.11
C GLY A 30 -3.50 -16.04 -1.14
N MET A 31 -2.90 -14.86 -1.34
CA MET A 31 -1.44 -14.70 -1.30
C MET A 31 -0.85 -15.11 0.06
N PHE A 32 -1.37 -14.55 1.16
CA PHE A 32 -0.80 -14.78 2.48
C PHE A 32 -1.04 -16.19 2.99
N LEU A 33 -2.12 -16.85 2.57
CA LEU A 33 -2.38 -18.24 2.92
C LEU A 33 -1.30 -19.19 2.40
N VAL A 34 -0.72 -18.90 1.24
CA VAL A 34 0.31 -19.77 0.64
C VAL A 34 1.71 -19.47 1.18
N LEU A 35 1.98 -18.25 1.64
CA LEU A 35 3.33 -17.78 1.99
C LEU A 35 4.06 -18.66 3.03
N PRO A 36 3.47 -19.06 4.17
CA PRO A 36 4.16 -19.85 5.19
C PRO A 36 4.53 -21.27 4.74
N VAL A 37 3.78 -21.83 3.80
CA VAL A 37 3.90 -23.23 3.36
C VAL A 37 4.61 -23.38 2.01
N LEU A 38 4.77 -22.28 1.27
CA LEU A 38 5.29 -22.29 -0.10
C LEU A 38 6.70 -22.85 -0.20
N ALA A 39 7.62 -22.40 0.66
CA ALA A 39 9.02 -22.79 0.58
C ALA A 39 9.18 -24.31 0.77
N LEU A 40 8.46 -24.89 1.73
CA LEU A 40 8.45 -26.34 1.97
C LEU A 40 7.81 -27.11 0.81
N TYR A 41 6.72 -26.58 0.24
CA TYR A 41 6.08 -27.20 -0.91
C TYR A 41 6.97 -27.18 -2.16
N ALA A 42 7.61 -26.04 -2.44
CA ALA A 42 8.52 -25.88 -3.57
C ALA A 42 9.74 -26.80 -3.46
N ASP A 43 10.25 -27.04 -2.24
CA ASP A 43 11.37 -27.95 -2.01
C ASP A 43 11.00 -29.43 -2.21
N GLY A 44 9.71 -29.78 -2.10
CA GLY A 44 9.21 -31.14 -2.32
C GLY A 44 8.81 -31.44 -3.77
N LEU A 45 8.94 -30.48 -4.69
CA LEU A 45 8.59 -30.67 -6.10
C LEU A 45 9.77 -31.19 -6.93
N PRO A 46 9.51 -32.00 -7.98
CA PRO A 46 10.51 -32.37 -8.97
C PRO A 46 11.23 -31.12 -9.52
N GLY A 47 12.57 -31.16 -9.47
CA GLY A 47 13.45 -30.04 -9.86
C GLY A 47 14.05 -29.25 -8.70
N ALA A 48 13.60 -29.48 -7.46
CA ALA A 48 14.14 -28.81 -6.26
C ALA A 48 15.50 -29.34 -5.81
N ASP A 49 15.72 -30.66 -5.89
CA ASP A 49 16.90 -31.35 -5.35
C ASP A 49 18.23 -30.80 -5.89
N ASN A 50 18.24 -30.37 -7.15
CA ASN A 50 19.43 -29.87 -7.84
C ASN A 50 19.46 -28.33 -7.99
N ASN A 51 18.46 -27.59 -7.49
CA ASN A 51 18.34 -26.16 -7.77
C ASN A 51 17.62 -25.35 -6.67
N LYS A 52 18.30 -25.16 -5.53
CA LYS A 52 17.82 -24.32 -4.41
C LYS A 52 17.60 -22.84 -4.82
N THR A 53 18.28 -22.37 -5.86
CA THR A 53 18.05 -21.05 -6.45
C THR A 53 16.65 -20.95 -7.07
N LEU A 54 16.20 -22.01 -7.75
CA LEU A 54 14.86 -22.07 -8.34
C LEU A 54 13.75 -22.16 -7.27
N VAL A 55 14.03 -22.81 -6.12
CA VAL A 55 13.13 -22.81 -4.95
C VAL A 55 12.97 -21.39 -4.40
N GLY A 56 14.09 -20.68 -4.21
CA GLY A 56 14.07 -19.26 -3.82
C GLY A 56 13.34 -18.39 -4.85
N LEU A 57 13.53 -18.66 -6.14
CA LEU A 57 12.83 -17.99 -7.22
C LEU A 57 11.32 -18.28 -7.18
N ALA A 58 10.87 -19.49 -6.88
CA ALA A 58 9.44 -19.78 -6.73
C ALA A 58 8.79 -18.96 -5.61
N VAL A 59 9.54 -18.66 -4.54
CA VAL A 59 9.08 -17.80 -3.45
C VAL A 59 9.08 -16.32 -3.87
N GLY A 60 10.15 -15.85 -4.50
CA GLY A 60 10.36 -14.44 -4.83
C GLY A 60 9.75 -13.97 -6.16
N MET A 61 9.49 -14.86 -7.12
CA MET A 61 9.09 -14.52 -8.49
C MET A 61 7.78 -13.74 -8.55
N TYR A 62 6.84 -14.08 -7.65
CA TYR A 62 5.62 -13.31 -7.48
C TYR A 62 5.92 -11.83 -7.17
N GLY A 63 6.78 -11.57 -6.19
CA GLY A 63 7.15 -10.20 -5.81
C GLY A 63 7.89 -9.48 -6.92
N LEU A 64 8.77 -10.20 -7.64
CA LEU A 64 9.52 -9.67 -8.77
C LEU A 64 8.60 -9.24 -9.92
N THR A 65 7.73 -10.12 -10.42
CA THR A 65 6.83 -9.76 -11.52
C THR A 65 5.79 -8.75 -11.09
N GLN A 66 5.37 -8.76 -9.82
CA GLN A 66 4.53 -7.70 -9.28
C GLN A 66 5.26 -6.36 -9.33
N ALA A 67 6.49 -6.25 -8.85
CA ALA A 67 7.24 -5.00 -8.90
C ALA A 67 7.42 -4.48 -10.33
N LEU A 68 7.71 -5.38 -11.29
CA LEU A 68 7.88 -5.05 -12.70
C LEU A 68 6.57 -4.60 -13.37
N MET A 69 5.44 -5.27 -13.07
CA MET A 69 4.16 -5.00 -13.72
C MET A 69 3.32 -3.95 -13.00
N GLN A 70 3.62 -3.61 -11.75
CA GLN A 70 2.84 -2.68 -10.94
C GLN A 70 2.69 -1.31 -11.61
N LEU A 71 3.77 -0.84 -12.21
CA LEU A 71 3.84 0.46 -12.86
C LEU A 71 3.25 0.45 -14.28
N PRO A 72 3.62 -0.49 -15.19
CA PRO A 72 2.94 -0.66 -16.47
C PRO A 72 1.43 -0.78 -16.36
N LEU A 73 0.93 -1.58 -15.40
CA LEU A 73 -0.50 -1.72 -15.18
C LEU A 73 -1.13 -0.48 -14.53
N GLY A 74 -0.38 0.29 -13.73
CA GLY A 74 -0.79 1.62 -13.28
C GLY A 74 -1.07 2.55 -14.46
N ILE A 75 -0.10 2.70 -15.36
CA ILE A 75 -0.22 3.53 -16.58
C ILE A 75 -1.33 3.00 -17.50
N ALA A 76 -1.44 1.68 -17.66
CA ALA A 76 -2.50 1.07 -18.44
C ALA A 76 -3.89 1.33 -17.83
N SER A 77 -4.00 1.39 -16.50
CA SER A 77 -5.23 1.75 -15.77
C SER A 77 -5.68 3.17 -16.07
N ASP A 78 -4.73 4.09 -16.20
CA ASP A 78 -4.99 5.47 -16.58
C ASP A 78 -5.48 5.62 -18.02
N ARG A 79 -4.91 4.83 -18.93
CA ARG A 79 -5.17 4.94 -20.39
C ARG A 79 -6.39 4.14 -20.85
N PHE A 80 -6.52 2.90 -20.40
CA PHE A 80 -7.59 1.98 -20.83
C PHE A 80 -8.79 1.97 -19.89
N GLY A 81 -8.67 2.62 -18.73
CA GLY A 81 -9.72 2.76 -17.73
C GLY A 81 -9.51 1.86 -16.50
N ARG A 82 -9.80 2.42 -15.32
CA ARG A 82 -9.55 1.82 -14.01
C ARG A 82 -10.05 0.39 -13.88
N LYS A 83 -11.36 0.18 -14.05
CA LYS A 83 -12.01 -1.12 -13.87
C LYS A 83 -11.51 -2.17 -14.88
N LYS A 84 -11.30 -1.81 -16.15
CA LYS A 84 -10.83 -2.74 -17.18
C LYS A 84 -9.47 -3.33 -16.83
N THR A 85 -8.55 -2.49 -16.35
CA THR A 85 -7.23 -2.96 -15.92
C THR A 85 -7.28 -3.79 -14.63
N ILE A 86 -8.19 -3.46 -13.70
CA ILE A 86 -8.45 -4.32 -12.53
C ILE A 86 -8.93 -5.70 -12.98
N TYR A 87 -9.90 -5.79 -13.89
CA TYR A 87 -10.38 -7.07 -14.43
C TYR A 87 -9.25 -7.89 -15.06
N PHE A 88 -8.45 -7.25 -15.93
CA PHE A 88 -7.32 -7.91 -16.58
C PHE A 88 -6.32 -8.45 -15.55
N GLY A 89 -5.94 -7.65 -14.55
CA GLY A 89 -5.00 -8.08 -13.52
C GLY A 89 -5.57 -9.18 -12.61
N LEU A 90 -6.86 -9.14 -12.27
CA LEU A 90 -7.52 -10.22 -11.51
C LEU A 90 -7.59 -11.52 -12.33
N LEU A 91 -7.83 -11.45 -13.64
CA LEU A 91 -7.83 -12.63 -14.51
C LEU A 91 -6.43 -13.26 -14.60
N LEU A 92 -5.38 -12.45 -14.80
CA LEU A 92 -3.99 -12.94 -14.77
C LEU A 92 -3.66 -13.60 -13.44
N PHE A 93 -4.08 -12.98 -12.33
CA PHE A 93 -3.84 -13.52 -11.00
C PHE A 93 -4.56 -14.86 -10.78
N ALA A 94 -5.83 -14.97 -11.19
CA ALA A 94 -6.59 -16.21 -11.11
C ALA A 94 -5.98 -17.31 -12.00
N ALA A 95 -5.60 -16.98 -13.24
CA ALA A 95 -4.95 -17.91 -14.16
C ALA A 95 -3.63 -18.43 -13.59
N GLY A 96 -2.78 -17.55 -13.03
CA GLY A 96 -1.55 -17.96 -12.37
C GLY A 96 -1.78 -18.79 -11.11
N SER A 97 -2.89 -18.58 -10.41
CA SER A 97 -3.26 -19.38 -9.24
C SER A 97 -3.67 -20.79 -9.65
N PHE A 98 -4.50 -20.95 -10.68
CA PHE A 98 -4.86 -22.27 -11.19
C PHE A 98 -3.66 -23.00 -11.82
N LEU A 99 -2.77 -22.29 -12.50
CA LEU A 99 -1.53 -22.86 -13.04
C LEU A 99 -0.59 -23.34 -11.93
N ALA A 100 -0.47 -22.58 -10.83
CA ALA A 100 0.30 -23.00 -9.66
C ALA A 100 -0.35 -24.20 -8.94
N ALA A 101 -1.69 -24.31 -8.94
CA ALA A 101 -2.38 -25.47 -8.40
C ALA A 101 -2.13 -26.75 -9.21
N SER A 102 -1.99 -26.62 -10.54
CA SER A 102 -1.66 -27.73 -11.43
C SER A 102 -0.15 -27.98 -11.58
N ALA A 103 0.69 -27.34 -10.77
CA ALA A 103 2.13 -27.50 -10.87
C ALA A 103 2.58 -28.86 -10.33
N ASP A 104 3.12 -29.69 -11.21
CA ASP A 104 3.78 -30.97 -10.86
C ASP A 104 5.32 -30.87 -10.92
N SER A 105 5.85 -29.69 -11.26
CA SER A 105 7.28 -29.39 -11.24
C SER A 105 7.53 -27.98 -10.73
N LEU A 106 8.75 -27.75 -10.24
CA LEU A 106 9.15 -26.45 -9.70
C LEU A 106 9.09 -25.33 -10.74
N GLU A 107 9.39 -25.62 -12.01
CA GLU A 107 9.34 -24.64 -13.10
C GLU A 107 7.92 -24.15 -13.37
N ILE A 108 6.93 -25.05 -13.41
CA ILE A 108 5.52 -24.69 -13.60
C ILE A 108 5.03 -23.84 -12.43
N LEU A 109 5.46 -24.16 -11.21
CA LEU A 109 5.16 -23.35 -10.03
C LEU A 109 5.73 -21.93 -10.17
N VAL A 110 6.98 -21.78 -10.62
CA VAL A 110 7.61 -20.48 -10.88
C VAL A 110 6.82 -19.68 -11.92
N ILE A 111 6.39 -20.31 -13.02
CA ILE A 111 5.58 -19.65 -14.06
C ILE A 111 4.22 -19.22 -13.50
N GLY A 112 3.54 -20.08 -12.75
CA GLY A 112 2.27 -19.75 -12.09
C GLY A 112 2.43 -18.58 -11.10
N ARG A 113 3.55 -18.53 -10.38
CA ARG A 113 3.90 -17.42 -9.48
C ARG A 113 4.20 -16.13 -10.23
N ALA A 114 4.95 -16.21 -11.34
CA ALA A 114 5.21 -15.09 -12.22
C ALA A 114 3.90 -14.48 -12.74
N LEU A 115 2.97 -15.33 -13.20
CA LEU A 115 1.67 -14.90 -13.72
C LEU A 115 0.78 -14.29 -12.64
N GLN A 116 0.79 -14.84 -11.42
CA GLN A 116 0.12 -14.24 -10.26
C GLN A 116 0.65 -12.84 -9.97
N GLY A 117 1.97 -12.66 -9.90
CA GLY A 117 2.57 -11.35 -9.63
C GLY A 117 2.30 -10.35 -10.75
N ALA A 118 2.34 -10.81 -12.01
CA ALA A 118 2.08 -9.98 -13.18
C ALA A 118 0.68 -9.36 -13.18
N GLY A 119 -0.31 -10.00 -12.56
CA GLY A 119 -1.64 -9.46 -12.33
C GLY A 119 -1.69 -8.33 -11.29
N ALA A 120 -0.78 -7.36 -11.32
CA ALA A 120 -0.62 -6.33 -10.29
C ALA A 120 -1.72 -5.25 -10.35
N VAL A 121 -2.78 -5.39 -9.54
CA VAL A 121 -3.93 -4.45 -9.52
C VAL A 121 -3.81 -3.32 -8.51
N SER A 122 -2.82 -3.34 -7.61
CA SER A 122 -2.76 -2.45 -6.44
C SER A 122 -2.84 -0.97 -6.81
N ALA A 123 -2.01 -0.51 -7.76
CA ALA A 123 -2.04 0.87 -8.25
C ALA A 123 -3.41 1.25 -8.84
N ALA A 124 -4.02 0.36 -9.64
CA ALA A 124 -5.32 0.62 -10.26
C ALA A 124 -6.46 0.72 -9.24
N VAL A 125 -6.46 -0.16 -8.23
CA VAL A 125 -7.46 -0.17 -7.14
C VAL A 125 -7.30 1.08 -6.26
N THR A 126 -6.07 1.41 -5.88
CA THR A 126 -5.79 2.59 -5.05
C THR A 126 -6.13 3.89 -5.80
N ALA A 127 -5.85 3.96 -7.10
CA ALA A 127 -6.23 5.09 -7.93
C ALA A 127 -7.75 5.20 -8.07
N LEU A 128 -8.45 4.08 -8.36
CA LEU A 128 -9.92 4.07 -8.43
C LEU A 128 -10.55 4.49 -7.10
N LEU A 129 -10.01 4.06 -5.96
CA LEU A 129 -10.51 4.50 -4.66
C LEU A 129 -10.30 6.01 -4.47
N ALA A 130 -9.15 6.54 -4.89
CA ALA A 130 -8.88 7.97 -4.82
C ALA A 130 -9.79 8.79 -5.76
N ASP A 131 -10.18 8.22 -6.90
CA ASP A 131 -11.12 8.81 -7.87
C ASP A 131 -12.56 8.80 -7.34
N LEU A 132 -12.94 7.77 -6.56
CA LEU A 132 -14.29 7.60 -5.99
C LEU A 132 -14.48 8.23 -4.59
N THR A 133 -13.42 8.80 -4.00
CA THR A 133 -13.47 9.37 -2.65
C THR A 133 -12.97 10.81 -2.64
N ARG A 134 -13.72 11.67 -1.94
CA ARG A 134 -13.30 13.06 -1.73
C ARG A 134 -12.05 13.11 -0.86
N GLU A 135 -11.28 14.18 -1.03
CA GLU A 135 -9.98 14.34 -0.39
C GLU A 135 -10.06 14.32 1.14
N GLU A 136 -11.14 14.84 1.71
CA GLU A 136 -11.36 14.93 3.15
C GLU A 136 -11.52 13.56 3.81
N VAL A 137 -12.06 12.58 3.09
CA VAL A 137 -12.32 11.23 3.60
C VAL A 137 -11.34 10.19 3.06
N ARG A 138 -10.49 10.58 2.09
CA ARG A 138 -9.56 9.68 1.39
C ARG A 138 -8.61 8.95 2.34
N THR A 139 -8.05 9.61 3.35
CA THR A 139 -7.19 8.92 4.34
C THR A 139 -7.94 7.83 5.08
N ARG A 140 -9.20 8.07 5.45
CA ARG A 140 -10.04 7.07 6.11
C ARG A 140 -10.35 5.91 5.17
N SER A 141 -10.60 6.17 3.90
CA SER A 141 -10.77 5.12 2.88
C SER A 141 -9.49 4.31 2.66
N MET A 142 -8.32 4.96 2.60
CA MET A 142 -7.03 4.27 2.49
C MET A 142 -6.69 3.49 3.77
N ALA A 143 -7.07 4.01 4.93
CA ALA A 143 -6.97 3.28 6.19
C ALA A 143 -7.85 2.02 6.18
N MET A 144 -9.00 2.00 5.49
CA MET A 144 -9.80 0.77 5.31
C MET A 144 -9.08 -0.27 4.44
N ILE A 145 -8.32 0.13 3.43
CA ILE A 145 -7.45 -0.78 2.67
C ILE A 145 -6.36 -1.34 3.59
N GLY A 146 -5.64 -0.49 4.32
CA GLY A 146 -4.60 -0.94 5.25
C GLY A 146 -5.18 -1.88 6.33
N LEU A 147 -6.37 -1.54 6.83
CA LEU A 147 -7.13 -2.37 7.77
C LEU A 147 -7.42 -3.75 7.19
N SER A 148 -7.89 -3.80 5.94
CA SER A 148 -8.24 -5.05 5.29
C SER A 148 -7.01 -5.92 5.05
N ILE A 149 -5.88 -5.33 4.65
CA ILE A 149 -4.59 -6.03 4.52
C ILE A 149 -4.16 -6.63 5.87
N GLY A 150 -4.18 -5.84 6.95
CA GLY A 150 -3.79 -6.29 8.28
C GLY A 150 -4.67 -7.42 8.84
N ILE A 151 -5.99 -7.30 8.69
CA ILE A 151 -6.95 -8.35 9.09
C ILE A 151 -6.70 -9.61 8.28
N THR A 152 -6.58 -9.48 6.96
CA THR A 152 -6.36 -10.60 6.06
C THR A 152 -5.04 -11.31 6.33
N PHE A 153 -3.95 -10.57 6.55
CA PHE A 153 -2.66 -11.14 6.96
C PHE A 153 -2.80 -11.93 8.27
N SER A 154 -3.45 -11.35 9.27
CA SER A 154 -3.65 -12.00 10.57
C SER A 154 -4.51 -13.27 10.45
N ALA A 155 -5.61 -13.20 9.71
CA ALA A 155 -6.48 -14.33 9.44
C ALA A 155 -5.73 -15.43 8.69
N SER A 156 -4.87 -15.07 7.73
CA SER A 156 -4.10 -16.04 6.95
C SER A 156 -3.12 -16.86 7.80
N LEU A 157 -2.53 -16.28 8.85
CA LEU A 157 -1.62 -17.01 9.74
C LEU A 157 -2.33 -18.12 10.53
N ILE A 158 -3.62 -17.92 10.85
CA ILE A 158 -4.47 -18.92 11.50
C ILE A 158 -4.94 -19.96 10.46
N LEU A 159 -5.50 -19.46 9.36
CA LEU A 159 -6.18 -20.27 8.37
C LEU A 159 -5.21 -21.08 7.50
N SER A 160 -3.99 -20.62 7.28
CA SER A 160 -3.02 -21.27 6.39
C SER A 160 -2.67 -22.70 6.85
N PRO A 161 -2.20 -22.95 8.08
CA PRO A 161 -1.92 -24.32 8.52
C PRO A 161 -3.16 -25.22 8.53
N MET A 162 -4.30 -24.68 9.01
CA MET A 162 -5.56 -25.44 9.13
C MET A 162 -6.11 -25.86 7.76
N LEU A 163 -6.09 -24.96 6.79
CA LEU A 163 -6.55 -25.27 5.44
C LEU A 163 -5.54 -26.16 4.73
N THR A 164 -4.24 -25.93 4.90
CA THR A 164 -3.21 -26.79 4.29
C THR A 164 -3.35 -28.25 4.72
N SER A 165 -3.72 -28.53 5.98
CA SER A 165 -3.93 -29.92 6.44
C SER A 165 -5.13 -30.63 5.81
N VAL A 166 -6.11 -29.88 5.30
CA VAL A 166 -7.36 -30.45 4.73
C VAL A 166 -7.33 -30.45 3.21
N ILE A 167 -6.96 -29.33 2.59
CA ILE A 167 -7.01 -29.14 1.13
C ILE A 167 -5.63 -29.15 0.47
N GLY A 168 -4.55 -29.22 1.24
CA GLY A 168 -3.18 -29.18 0.73
C GLY A 168 -2.81 -27.83 0.09
N VAL A 169 -1.56 -27.70 -0.34
CA VAL A 169 -1.06 -26.48 -0.99
C VAL A 169 -1.69 -26.27 -2.37
N LYS A 170 -1.93 -27.35 -3.13
CA LYS A 170 -2.68 -27.29 -4.40
C LYS A 170 -4.08 -26.71 -4.18
N GLY A 171 -4.80 -27.15 -3.13
CA GLY A 171 -6.11 -26.61 -2.78
C GLY A 171 -6.07 -25.14 -2.35
N LEU A 172 -5.03 -24.70 -1.64
CA LEU A 172 -4.84 -23.28 -1.33
C LEU A 172 -4.74 -22.41 -2.59
N PHE A 173 -4.03 -22.89 -3.62
CA PHE A 173 -3.94 -22.17 -4.91
C PHE A 173 -5.28 -22.14 -5.65
N ILE A 174 -6.05 -23.24 -5.67
CA ILE A 174 -7.40 -23.26 -6.25
C ILE A 174 -8.30 -22.25 -5.53
N MET A 175 -8.31 -22.30 -4.20
CA MET A 175 -9.09 -21.36 -3.38
C MET A 175 -8.67 -19.91 -3.64
N THR A 176 -7.38 -19.65 -3.78
CA THR A 176 -6.85 -18.32 -4.14
C THR A 176 -7.38 -17.84 -5.50
N GLY A 177 -7.41 -18.72 -6.51
CA GLY A 177 -8.02 -18.44 -7.80
C GLY A 177 -9.51 -18.11 -7.68
N LEU A 178 -10.27 -18.91 -6.93
CA LEU A 178 -11.70 -18.70 -6.69
C LEU A 178 -12.00 -17.39 -5.93
N LEU A 179 -11.21 -17.06 -4.90
CA LEU A 179 -11.32 -15.79 -4.17
C LEU A 179 -10.99 -14.59 -5.07
N THR A 180 -10.09 -14.77 -6.04
CA THR A 180 -9.78 -13.72 -7.02
C THR A 180 -10.93 -13.53 -8.01
N LEU A 181 -11.57 -14.61 -8.45
CA LEU A 181 -12.77 -14.53 -9.28
C LEU A 181 -13.96 -13.92 -8.52
N SER A 182 -14.10 -14.20 -7.21
CA SER A 182 -15.12 -13.54 -6.39
C SER A 182 -14.84 -12.04 -6.21
N SER A 183 -13.56 -11.65 -6.08
CA SER A 183 -13.14 -10.24 -6.11
C SER A 183 -13.59 -9.55 -7.40
N MET A 184 -13.49 -10.26 -8.52
CA MET A 184 -13.95 -9.79 -9.82
C MET A 184 -15.46 -9.50 -9.82
N ALA A 185 -16.26 -10.39 -9.22
CA ALA A 185 -17.69 -10.19 -9.04
C ALA A 185 -18.00 -8.99 -8.12
N VAL A 186 -17.20 -8.76 -7.06
CA VAL A 186 -17.32 -7.57 -6.20
C VAL A 186 -17.07 -6.28 -6.99
N VAL A 187 -16.08 -6.27 -7.90
CA VAL A 187 -15.85 -5.12 -8.79
C VAL A 187 -17.03 -4.90 -9.74
N ALA A 188 -17.60 -5.98 -10.28
CA ALA A 188 -18.69 -5.91 -11.25
C ALA A 188 -20.01 -5.44 -10.64
N PHE A 189 -20.40 -5.99 -9.50
CA PHE A 189 -21.73 -5.76 -8.94
C PHE A 189 -21.75 -4.72 -7.80
N TRP A 190 -20.64 -4.58 -7.06
CA TRP A 190 -20.62 -3.74 -5.85
C TRP A 190 -19.87 -2.42 -6.03
N THR A 191 -18.80 -2.38 -6.82
CA THR A 191 -18.00 -1.16 -6.96
C THR A 191 -18.74 -0.14 -7.83
N PRO A 192 -18.96 1.11 -7.36
CA PRO A 192 -19.58 2.16 -8.17
C PRO A 192 -18.81 2.43 -9.46
N ASP A 193 -19.51 2.81 -10.51
CA ASP A 193 -18.87 3.34 -11.71
C ASP A 193 -18.53 4.82 -11.50
N PRO A 194 -17.33 5.28 -11.91
CA PRO A 194 -16.98 6.68 -11.82
C PRO A 194 -17.94 7.52 -12.68
N ALA A 195 -18.65 8.45 -12.06
CA ALA A 195 -19.55 9.39 -12.73
C ALA A 195 -18.71 10.32 -13.62
N VAL A 196 -18.69 10.01 -14.92
CA VAL A 196 -17.81 10.61 -15.93
C VAL A 196 -16.35 10.24 -15.71
N SER A 197 -15.85 9.35 -16.57
CA SER A 197 -14.44 9.23 -16.91
C SER A 197 -13.98 10.52 -17.60
N LYS A 198 -14.04 11.68 -16.92
CA LYS A 198 -13.11 12.73 -17.28
C LYS A 198 -11.76 12.09 -17.00
N LEU A 199 -10.97 11.94 -18.05
CA LEU A 199 -9.54 11.78 -17.90
C LEU A 199 -9.13 12.90 -16.95
N HIS A 200 -9.02 12.60 -15.65
CA HIS A 200 -8.19 13.37 -14.77
C HIS A 200 -6.81 13.07 -15.33
N GLU A 201 -6.39 13.86 -16.33
CA GLU A 201 -5.05 13.80 -16.90
C GLU A 201 -3.99 13.90 -15.80
N ASP A 202 -4.40 14.54 -14.71
CA ASP A 202 -3.80 14.58 -13.39
C ASP A 202 -3.43 13.21 -12.79
N ALA A 203 -4.32 12.22 -12.93
CA ALA A 203 -4.12 10.90 -12.36
C ALA A 203 -3.28 9.97 -13.24
N GLN A 204 -2.90 10.38 -14.46
CA GLN A 204 -2.12 9.53 -15.35
C GLN A 204 -0.66 9.41 -14.90
N ALA A 205 -0.16 8.18 -14.75
CA ALA A 205 1.26 7.94 -14.58
C ALA A 205 2.00 8.35 -15.86
N GLN A 206 2.92 9.31 -15.74
CA GLN A 206 3.75 9.86 -16.80
C GLN A 206 5.20 9.36 -16.63
N PRO A 207 5.63 8.29 -17.32
CA PRO A 207 6.95 7.67 -17.14
C PRO A 207 8.12 8.62 -17.38
N SER A 208 7.94 9.57 -18.31
CA SER A 208 8.92 10.61 -18.63
C SER A 208 9.24 11.53 -17.44
N ARG A 209 8.37 11.61 -16.44
CA ARG A 209 8.47 12.53 -15.30
C ARG A 209 8.83 11.83 -13.98
N PHE A 210 9.31 10.60 -14.02
CA PHE A 210 9.82 9.91 -12.82
C PHE A 210 10.96 10.67 -12.14
N GLY A 211 11.79 11.34 -12.94
CA GLY A 211 12.86 12.19 -12.42
C GLY A 211 12.34 13.27 -11.45
N GLU A 212 11.14 13.81 -11.68
CA GLU A 212 10.53 14.83 -10.81
C GLU A 212 10.11 14.24 -9.47
N VAL A 213 9.57 13.02 -9.45
CA VAL A 213 9.21 12.30 -8.22
C VAL A 213 10.45 11.98 -7.38
N PHE A 214 11.55 11.59 -8.03
CA PHE A 214 12.81 11.33 -7.34
C PHE A 214 13.56 12.61 -6.93
N ALA A 215 13.32 13.73 -7.62
CA ALA A 215 13.88 15.02 -7.25
C ALA A 215 13.19 15.67 -6.04
N ASP A 216 11.89 15.44 -5.83
CA ASP A 216 11.19 15.95 -4.64
C ASP A 216 11.61 15.18 -3.38
N ARG A 217 12.39 15.84 -2.52
CA ARG A 217 12.90 15.30 -1.25
C ARG A 217 11.80 14.74 -0.35
N ARG A 218 10.59 15.30 -0.38
CA ARG A 218 9.47 14.85 0.44
C ARG A 218 8.92 13.52 -0.08
N LEU A 219 8.73 13.42 -1.39
CA LEU A 219 8.30 12.17 -2.04
C LEU A 219 9.37 11.10 -1.89
N MET A 220 10.64 11.44 -2.08
CA MET A 220 11.75 10.50 -1.86
C MET A 220 11.79 9.96 -0.43
N SER A 221 11.55 10.81 0.58
CA SER A 221 11.48 10.35 1.98
C SER A 221 10.32 9.39 2.24
N LEU A 222 9.19 9.53 1.55
CA LEU A 222 8.05 8.61 1.65
C LEU A 222 8.31 7.31 0.89
N ASN A 223 8.91 7.42 -0.29
CA ASN A 223 9.36 6.31 -1.12
C ASN A 223 10.40 5.42 -0.42
N PHE A 224 11.38 6.03 0.24
CA PHE A 224 12.31 5.30 1.11
C PHE A 224 11.60 4.69 2.31
N GLY A 225 10.60 5.39 2.86
CA GLY A 225 9.82 4.92 3.99
C GLY A 225 9.02 3.65 3.72
N ILE A 226 8.31 3.58 2.58
CA ILE A 226 7.53 2.39 2.24
C ILE A 226 8.43 1.19 1.93
N PHE A 227 9.55 1.44 1.26
CA PHE A 227 10.59 0.45 1.04
C PHE A 227 11.11 -0.09 2.38
N ALA A 228 11.53 0.80 3.29
CA ALA A 228 12.09 0.44 4.60
C ALA A 228 11.07 -0.33 5.46
N LEU A 229 9.82 0.14 5.51
CA LEU A 229 8.74 -0.49 6.26
C LEU A 229 8.51 -1.94 5.82
N HIS A 230 8.41 -2.17 4.51
CA HIS A 230 8.09 -3.49 3.97
C HIS A 230 9.30 -4.42 3.86
N CYS A 231 10.49 -3.87 3.64
CA CYS A 231 11.75 -4.60 3.76
C CYS A 231 11.96 -5.09 5.19
N GLY A 232 11.76 -4.22 6.19
CA GLY A 232 11.84 -4.58 7.60
C GLY A 232 10.80 -5.62 8.01
N MET A 233 9.54 -5.44 7.57
CA MET A 233 8.47 -6.40 7.82
C MET A 233 8.81 -7.79 7.25
N MET A 234 9.19 -7.87 5.99
CA MET A 234 9.51 -9.16 5.37
C MET A 234 10.74 -9.81 6.03
N ALA A 235 11.80 -9.04 6.30
CA ALA A 235 12.98 -9.58 6.96
C ALA A 235 12.66 -10.16 8.35
N LEU A 236 11.84 -9.45 9.14
CA LEU A 236 11.42 -9.90 10.47
C LEU A 236 10.49 -11.11 10.40
N PHE A 237 9.45 -11.08 9.58
CA PHE A 237 8.41 -12.13 9.58
C PHE A 237 8.81 -13.40 8.84
N THR A 238 9.81 -13.35 7.95
CA THR A 238 10.42 -14.56 7.39
C THR A 238 11.27 -15.31 8.41
N THR A 239 11.78 -14.64 9.45
CA THR A 239 12.81 -15.21 10.36
C THR A 239 12.32 -15.44 11.80
N LEU A 240 11.45 -14.57 12.31
CA LEU A 240 10.91 -14.64 13.67
C LEU A 240 10.20 -15.96 14.03
N PRO A 241 9.47 -16.64 13.12
CA PRO A 241 8.88 -17.95 13.42
C PRO A 241 9.91 -18.98 13.92
N PHE A 242 11.14 -18.98 13.40
CA PHE A 242 12.17 -19.94 13.81
C PHE A 242 12.60 -19.73 15.27
N ILE A 243 12.64 -18.48 15.73
CA ILE A 243 12.98 -18.16 17.12
C ILE A 243 11.88 -18.61 18.07
N MET A 244 10.62 -18.40 17.72
CA MET A 244 9.50 -18.85 18.56
C MET A 244 9.44 -20.38 18.67
N VAL A 245 9.78 -21.11 17.61
CA VAL A 245 9.95 -22.58 17.69
C VAL A 245 11.09 -22.95 18.64
N GLY A 246 12.23 -22.26 18.57
CA GLY A 246 13.35 -22.47 19.51
C GLY A 246 12.98 -22.22 20.97
N LEU A 247 11.98 -21.39 21.24
CA LEU A 247 11.41 -21.12 22.57
C LEU A 247 10.27 -22.08 22.96
N GLY A 248 10.02 -23.12 22.16
CA GLY A 248 9.02 -24.16 22.44
C GLY A 248 7.60 -23.85 21.93
N LEU A 249 7.41 -22.79 21.12
CA LEU A 249 6.13 -22.48 20.50
C LEU A 249 6.04 -23.11 19.10
N ASP A 250 5.24 -24.15 18.97
CA ASP A 250 5.03 -24.83 17.68
C ASP A 250 4.48 -23.88 16.60
N LYS A 251 4.86 -24.11 15.33
CA LYS A 251 4.46 -23.27 14.19
C LYS A 251 2.94 -23.16 14.04
N THR A 252 2.20 -24.22 14.38
CA THR A 252 0.72 -24.23 14.28
C THR A 252 0.03 -23.29 15.26
N VAL A 253 0.73 -22.86 16.32
CA VAL A 253 0.16 -21.98 17.37
C VAL A 253 0.77 -20.58 17.39
N HIS A 254 1.65 -20.23 16.45
CA HIS A 254 2.23 -18.88 16.31
C HIS A 254 1.16 -17.79 16.16
N TRP A 255 0.00 -18.15 15.61
CA TRP A 255 -1.13 -17.23 15.49
C TRP A 255 -1.59 -16.67 16.84
N LYS A 256 -1.39 -17.39 17.95
CA LYS A 256 -1.75 -16.92 19.30
C LYS A 256 -0.97 -15.67 19.72
N ILE A 257 0.20 -15.43 19.12
CA ILE A 257 1.00 -14.22 19.33
C ILE A 257 0.70 -13.19 18.24
N TYR A 258 0.76 -13.59 16.98
CA TYR A 258 0.60 -12.66 15.87
C TYR A 258 -0.80 -12.04 15.77
N PHE A 259 -1.86 -12.83 15.92
CA PHE A 259 -3.22 -12.35 15.75
C PHE A 259 -3.60 -11.29 16.80
N PRO A 260 -3.41 -11.51 18.12
CA PRO A 260 -3.66 -10.46 19.10
C PRO A 260 -2.78 -9.23 18.89
N ALA A 261 -1.50 -9.41 18.52
CA ALA A 261 -0.58 -8.30 18.31
C ALA A 261 -1.04 -7.40 17.15
N THR A 262 -1.39 -7.99 16.00
CA THR A 262 -1.89 -7.24 14.86
C THR A 262 -3.24 -6.59 15.17
N LEU A 263 -4.17 -7.31 15.81
CA LEU A 263 -5.51 -6.79 16.13
C LEU A 263 -5.44 -5.62 17.10
N LEU A 264 -4.62 -5.72 18.16
CA LEU A 264 -4.41 -4.62 19.09
C LEU A 264 -3.74 -3.44 18.39
N GLY A 265 -2.72 -3.69 17.56
CA GLY A 265 -2.08 -2.64 16.76
C GLY A 265 -3.07 -1.90 15.86
N LEU A 266 -4.00 -2.64 15.26
CA LEU A 266 -5.06 -2.13 14.40
C LEU A 266 -6.08 -1.27 15.14
N ILE A 267 -6.47 -1.67 16.35
CA ILE A 267 -7.41 -0.90 17.17
C ILE A 267 -6.74 0.38 17.68
N LEU A 268 -5.49 0.25 18.14
CA LEU A 268 -4.75 1.34 18.77
C LEU A 268 -4.22 2.38 17.76
N MET A 269 -4.13 2.06 16.46
CA MET A 269 -3.79 3.07 15.44
C MET A 269 -4.90 4.12 15.27
N ILE A 270 -6.17 3.74 15.48
CA ILE A 270 -7.34 4.55 15.06
C ILE A 270 -7.34 5.92 15.75
N PRO A 271 -7.17 6.03 17.09
CA PRO A 271 -7.08 7.33 17.76
C PRO A 271 -5.90 8.16 17.25
N ALA A 272 -4.74 7.54 16.97
CA ALA A 272 -3.56 8.24 16.51
C ALA A 272 -3.77 8.90 15.14
N ILE A 273 -4.38 8.17 14.18
CA ILE A 273 -4.71 8.71 12.86
C ILE A 273 -5.75 9.82 12.96
N ILE A 274 -6.82 9.63 13.75
CA ILE A 274 -7.86 10.65 13.94
C ILE A 274 -7.25 11.94 14.51
N VAL A 275 -6.39 11.84 15.51
CA VAL A 275 -5.69 13.00 16.09
C VAL A 275 -4.75 13.64 15.08
N GLY A 276 -4.03 12.83 14.30
CA GLY A 276 -3.13 13.31 13.24
C GLY A 276 -3.85 14.15 12.20
N GLU A 277 -5.01 13.70 11.72
CA GLU A 277 -5.81 14.42 10.73
C GLU A 277 -6.52 15.63 11.31
N THR A 278 -7.26 15.45 12.41
CA THR A 278 -8.10 16.53 12.97
C THR A 278 -7.28 17.69 13.54
N ARG A 279 -6.04 17.43 13.99
CA ARG A 279 -5.16 18.46 14.54
C ARG A 279 -4.05 18.91 13.60
N ASN A 280 -4.06 18.51 12.32
CA ASN A 280 -3.00 18.80 11.35
C ASN A 280 -1.60 18.39 11.83
N ARG A 281 -1.50 17.27 12.54
CA ARG A 281 -0.28 16.72 13.13
C ARG A 281 0.15 15.39 12.47
N LEU A 282 -0.27 15.17 11.22
CA LEU A 282 0.05 13.95 10.46
C LEU A 282 1.55 13.62 10.44
N LYS A 283 2.45 14.60 10.26
CA LYS A 283 3.91 14.35 10.32
C LYS A 283 4.36 13.87 11.71
N GLN A 284 3.78 14.38 12.80
CA GLN A 284 4.13 13.93 14.15
C GLN A 284 3.67 12.50 14.39
N VAL A 285 2.46 12.16 13.95
CA VAL A 285 1.91 10.80 14.03
C VAL A 285 2.75 9.83 13.18
N PHE A 286 3.14 10.25 11.97
CA PHE A 286 4.05 9.50 11.11
C PHE A 286 5.39 9.23 11.81
N ILE A 287 6.07 10.26 12.33
CA ILE A 287 7.34 10.09 13.07
C ILE A 287 7.16 9.18 14.29
N SER A 288 6.06 9.33 15.03
CA SER A 288 5.78 8.47 16.19
C SER A 288 5.65 6.99 15.80
N GLY A 289 5.05 6.70 14.63
CA GLY A 289 4.97 5.34 14.10
C GLY A 289 6.35 4.73 13.85
N ILE A 290 7.28 5.50 13.26
CA ILE A 290 8.67 5.06 13.02
C ILE A 290 9.38 4.80 14.36
N VAL A 291 9.22 5.70 15.33
CA VAL A 291 9.82 5.55 16.67
C VAL A 291 9.29 4.30 17.38
N LEU A 292 7.99 4.00 17.26
CA LEU A 292 7.41 2.78 17.82
C LEU A 292 8.00 1.52 17.18
N ILE A 293 8.17 1.49 15.86
CA ILE A 293 8.84 0.37 15.18
C ILE A 293 10.29 0.25 15.67
N LEU A 294 11.04 1.35 15.74
CA LEU A 294 12.43 1.34 16.20
C LEU A 294 12.55 0.83 17.64
N ALA A 295 11.67 1.29 18.53
CA ALA A 295 11.61 0.84 19.92
C ALA A 295 11.24 -0.65 20.02
N ALA A 296 10.29 -1.12 19.21
CA ALA A 296 9.93 -2.53 19.15
C ALA A 296 11.09 -3.41 18.66
N LEU A 297 11.83 -2.98 17.64
CA LEU A 297 13.01 -3.70 17.13
C LEU A 297 14.14 -3.75 18.17
N ALA A 298 14.43 -2.63 18.83
CA ALA A 298 15.42 -2.60 19.93
C ALA A 298 14.97 -3.48 21.11
N GLY A 299 13.69 -3.43 21.46
CA GLY A 299 13.10 -4.30 22.48
C GLY A 299 13.20 -5.78 22.11
N LEU A 300 12.96 -6.13 20.84
CA LEU A 300 13.09 -7.51 20.34
C LEU A 300 14.50 -8.04 20.51
N MET A 301 15.55 -7.22 20.30
CA MET A 301 16.94 -7.65 20.52
C MET A 301 17.18 -8.12 21.96
N LEU A 302 16.50 -7.52 22.94
CA LEU A 302 16.63 -7.92 24.35
C LEU A 302 15.67 -9.04 24.74
N SER A 303 14.65 -9.32 23.92
CA SER A 303 13.48 -10.13 24.28
C SER A 303 13.47 -11.53 23.70
N LEU A 304 14.49 -11.94 22.94
CA LEU A 304 14.52 -13.22 22.21
C LEU A 304 14.54 -14.48 23.09
N HIS A 305 14.53 -14.33 24.42
CA HIS A 305 14.50 -15.41 25.40
C HIS A 305 13.09 -15.66 25.98
N SER A 306 12.09 -14.82 25.68
CA SER A 306 10.75 -14.90 26.27
C SER A 306 9.64 -14.61 25.25
N LEU A 307 8.72 -15.55 25.09
CA LEU A 307 7.56 -15.41 24.20
C LEU A 307 6.66 -14.23 24.57
N TRP A 308 6.52 -13.94 25.87
CA TRP A 308 5.71 -12.82 26.36
C TRP A 308 6.32 -11.46 26.01
N LEU A 309 7.64 -11.34 26.10
CA LEU A 309 8.34 -10.11 25.72
C LEU A 309 8.28 -9.92 24.19
N ILE A 310 8.46 -10.99 23.42
CA ILE A 310 8.25 -10.95 21.95
C ILE A 310 6.84 -10.48 21.62
N ALA A 311 5.81 -11.02 22.28
CA ALA A 311 4.43 -10.62 22.06
C ALA A 311 4.19 -9.13 22.37
N ALA A 312 4.75 -8.63 23.48
CA ALA A 312 4.67 -7.22 23.84
C ALA A 312 5.35 -6.31 22.80
N CYS A 313 6.55 -6.67 22.33
CA CYS A 313 7.24 -5.92 21.28
C CYS A 313 6.48 -5.96 19.95
N LEU A 314 5.86 -7.10 19.60
CA LEU A 314 5.05 -7.21 18.37
C LEU A 314 3.80 -6.33 18.41
N ILE A 315 3.15 -6.18 19.57
CA ILE A 315 2.04 -5.22 19.71
C ILE A 315 2.54 -3.81 19.36
N VAL A 316 3.66 -3.38 19.95
CA VAL A 316 4.24 -2.06 19.69
C VAL A 316 4.64 -1.90 18.22
N TYR A 317 5.24 -2.94 17.62
CA TYR A 317 5.59 -2.98 16.20
C TYR A 317 4.35 -2.78 15.33
N PHE A 318 3.26 -3.50 15.58
CA PHE A 318 2.05 -3.41 14.77
C PHE A 318 1.27 -2.11 14.95
N ILE A 319 1.35 -1.46 16.13
CA ILE A 319 0.83 -0.09 16.27
C ILE A 319 1.56 0.84 15.30
N GLY A 320 2.91 0.82 15.33
CA GLY A 320 3.72 1.65 14.44
C GLY A 320 3.50 1.31 12.96
N PHE A 321 3.52 0.03 12.61
CA PHE A 321 3.31 -0.45 11.25
C PHE A 321 1.96 0.01 10.68
N ASN A 322 0.86 -0.22 11.40
CA ASN A 322 -0.46 0.12 10.89
C ASN A 322 -0.70 1.64 10.78
N ILE A 323 -0.12 2.45 11.68
CA ILE A 323 -0.11 3.92 11.55
C ILE A 323 0.59 4.33 10.25
N LEU A 324 1.77 3.76 10.00
CA LEU A 324 2.60 4.10 8.84
C LEU A 324 1.96 3.65 7.54
N GLU A 325 1.38 2.45 7.51
CA GLU A 325 0.70 1.88 6.36
C GLU A 325 -0.50 2.74 5.92
N ALA A 326 -1.26 3.27 6.87
CA ALA A 326 -2.39 4.14 6.56
C ALA A 326 -1.97 5.58 6.17
N SER A 327 -0.90 6.10 6.78
CA SER A 327 -0.52 7.51 6.64
C SER A 327 0.34 7.80 5.40
N GLN A 328 1.24 6.89 5.02
CA GLN A 328 2.15 7.08 3.89
C GLN A 328 1.46 7.32 2.53
N PRO A 329 0.52 6.46 2.06
CA PRO A 329 -0.11 6.67 0.76
C PRO A 329 -0.97 7.95 0.75
N SER A 330 -1.57 8.29 1.90
CA SER A 330 -2.28 9.57 2.07
C SER A 330 -1.32 10.76 1.89
N MET A 331 -0.15 10.74 2.54
CA MET A 331 0.86 11.79 2.42
C MET A 331 1.41 11.91 0.99
N VAL A 332 1.69 10.79 0.30
CA VAL A 332 2.11 10.80 -1.11
C VAL A 332 1.06 11.51 -1.96
N SER A 333 -0.22 11.15 -1.79
CA SER A 333 -1.33 11.74 -2.54
C SER A 333 -1.53 13.24 -2.27
N LYS A 334 -1.21 13.72 -1.06
CA LYS A 334 -1.32 15.14 -0.66
C LYS A 334 -0.11 15.96 -1.11
N ILE A 335 1.09 15.38 -1.15
CA ILE A 335 2.32 16.08 -1.54
C ILE A 335 2.45 16.15 -3.05
N ALA A 336 2.14 15.08 -3.77
CA ALA A 336 2.21 15.05 -5.22
C ALA A 336 1.35 16.16 -5.86
N PRO A 337 1.89 16.90 -6.85
CA PRO A 337 1.09 17.76 -7.72
C PRO A 337 -0.06 16.98 -8.37
N ALA A 338 -1.13 17.68 -8.74
CA ALA A 338 -2.31 17.05 -9.32
C ALA A 338 -1.92 16.24 -10.56
N ASP A 339 -1.10 16.82 -11.44
CA ASP A 339 -0.53 16.29 -12.69
C ASP A 339 0.50 15.15 -12.55
N LEU A 340 0.98 14.89 -11.34
CA LEU A 340 2.00 13.85 -11.06
C LEU A 340 1.52 12.76 -10.10
N LYS A 341 0.25 12.81 -9.70
CA LYS A 341 -0.26 11.98 -8.60
C LYS A 341 -0.23 10.49 -8.94
N GLY A 342 -0.64 10.12 -10.15
CA GLY A 342 -0.57 8.73 -10.64
C GLY A 342 0.86 8.20 -10.66
N THR A 343 1.78 9.02 -11.17
CA THR A 343 3.22 8.74 -11.21
C THR A 343 3.79 8.50 -9.82
N ALA A 344 3.51 9.40 -8.87
CA ALA A 344 4.01 9.32 -7.50
C ALA A 344 3.48 8.07 -6.77
N MET A 345 2.19 7.75 -6.92
CA MET A 345 1.59 6.54 -6.35
C MET A 345 2.13 5.27 -7.03
N GLY A 346 2.43 5.32 -8.33
CA GLY A 346 3.08 4.23 -9.06
C GLY A 346 4.45 3.90 -8.49
N VAL A 347 5.33 4.91 -8.40
CA VAL A 347 6.68 4.77 -7.81
C VAL A 347 6.60 4.24 -6.38
N TYR A 348 5.67 4.77 -5.57
CA TYR A 348 5.43 4.33 -4.20
C TYR A 348 5.11 2.82 -4.12
N ASN A 349 4.15 2.34 -4.90
CA ASN A 349 3.75 0.92 -4.89
C ASN A 349 4.84 0.01 -5.48
N THR A 350 5.63 0.49 -6.44
CA THR A 350 6.78 -0.24 -6.94
C THR A 350 7.83 -0.41 -5.85
N LEU A 351 8.20 0.66 -5.13
CA LEU A 351 9.16 0.57 -4.03
C LEU A 351 8.65 -0.24 -2.84
N GLN A 352 7.34 -0.25 -2.59
CA GLN A 352 6.70 -1.19 -1.67
C GLN A 352 7.02 -2.65 -2.06
N SER A 353 6.79 -3.00 -3.32
CA SER A 353 7.03 -4.36 -3.84
C SER A 353 8.52 -4.73 -3.84
N VAL A 354 9.40 -3.80 -4.20
CA VAL A 354 10.86 -3.96 -4.10
C VAL A 354 11.27 -4.16 -2.63
N GLY A 355 10.66 -3.42 -1.71
CA GLY A 355 10.85 -3.59 -0.27
C GLY A 355 10.52 -5.02 0.18
N LEU A 356 9.37 -5.58 -0.23
CA LEU A 356 9.03 -6.97 0.09
C LEU A 356 10.12 -7.95 -0.38
N LEU A 357 10.54 -7.82 -1.65
CA LEU A 357 11.53 -8.70 -2.26
C LEU A 357 12.88 -8.62 -1.53
N CYS A 358 13.41 -7.40 -1.35
CA CYS A 358 14.68 -7.17 -0.67
C CYS A 358 14.63 -7.64 0.78
N GLY A 359 13.53 -7.40 1.50
CA GLY A 359 13.37 -7.82 2.88
C GLY A 359 13.42 -9.33 3.05
N GLY A 360 12.71 -10.07 2.19
CA GLY A 360 12.73 -11.53 2.22
C GLY A 360 14.12 -12.11 1.91
N LEU A 361 14.77 -11.60 0.85
CA LEU A 361 16.11 -12.05 0.45
C LEU A 361 17.17 -11.72 1.51
N ILE A 362 17.29 -10.45 1.90
CA ILE A 362 18.31 -9.99 2.86
C ILE A 362 18.04 -10.63 4.23
N GLY A 363 16.79 -10.65 4.69
CA GLY A 363 16.42 -11.25 5.97
C GLY A 363 16.74 -12.75 6.03
N GLY A 364 16.40 -13.50 4.99
CA GLY A 364 16.73 -14.92 4.89
C GLY A 364 18.23 -15.18 4.89
N THR A 365 18.99 -14.47 4.05
CA THR A 365 20.46 -14.63 3.96
C THR A 365 21.17 -14.22 5.25
N LEU A 366 20.77 -13.11 5.89
CA LEU A 366 21.35 -12.68 7.16
C LEU A 366 21.06 -13.69 8.26
N TYR A 367 19.82 -14.21 8.34
CA TYR A 367 19.46 -15.22 9.33
C TYR A 367 20.26 -16.50 9.15
N GLN A 368 20.42 -16.98 7.90
CA GLN A 368 21.16 -18.20 7.61
C GLN A 368 22.64 -18.12 8.00
N ASN A 369 23.29 -16.98 7.73
CA ASN A 369 24.74 -16.84 7.93
C ASN A 369 25.13 -16.29 9.31
N TYR A 370 24.27 -15.45 9.91
CA TYR A 370 24.60 -14.67 11.10
C TYR A 370 23.50 -14.69 12.19
N GLY A 371 22.38 -15.38 11.95
CA GLY A 371 21.28 -15.52 12.90
C GLY A 371 20.39 -14.29 13.07
N MET A 372 19.45 -14.36 14.02
CA MET A 372 18.40 -13.35 14.22
C MET A 372 18.91 -11.97 14.60
N TYR A 373 20.00 -11.88 15.39
CA TYR A 373 20.55 -10.59 15.81
C TYR A 373 21.03 -9.75 14.63
N ALA A 374 21.57 -10.38 13.57
CA ALA A 374 21.96 -9.68 12.36
C ALA A 374 20.74 -9.12 11.59
N VAL A 375 19.64 -9.89 11.53
CA VAL A 375 18.37 -9.43 10.94
C VAL A 375 17.81 -8.24 11.71
N LEU A 376 17.81 -8.31 13.05
CA LEU A 376 17.34 -7.23 13.91
C LEU A 376 18.24 -5.99 13.79
N ALA A 377 19.56 -6.15 13.75
CA ALA A 377 20.49 -5.04 13.57
C ALA A 377 20.29 -4.35 12.22
N PHE A 378 20.15 -5.13 11.13
CA PHE A 378 19.85 -4.59 9.80
C PHE A 378 18.54 -3.80 9.78
N THR A 379 17.46 -4.37 10.31
CA THR A 379 16.15 -3.71 10.32
C THR A 379 16.12 -2.49 11.25
N LEU A 380 16.84 -2.52 12.36
CA LEU A 380 17.01 -1.38 13.27
C LEU A 380 17.75 -0.22 12.57
N VAL A 381 18.88 -0.51 11.91
CA VAL A 381 19.66 0.50 11.16
C VAL A 381 18.85 1.08 10.00
N LEU A 382 18.14 0.23 9.24
CA LEU A 382 17.27 0.66 8.16
C LEU A 382 16.15 1.59 8.66
N THR A 383 15.53 1.24 9.79
CA THR A 383 14.47 2.05 10.41
C THR A 383 15.03 3.35 11.01
N ALA A 384 16.24 3.33 11.58
CA ALA A 384 16.90 4.53 12.09
C ALA A 384 17.26 5.49 10.95
N ALA A 385 17.79 4.98 9.83
CA ALA A 385 18.03 5.77 8.63
C ALA A 385 16.73 6.38 8.10
N TRP A 386 15.64 5.61 8.11
CA TRP A 386 14.32 6.11 7.75
C TRP A 386 13.84 7.21 8.70
N LEU A 387 14.00 7.06 10.01
CA LEU A 387 13.66 8.07 11.00
C LEU A 387 14.40 9.39 10.75
N VAL A 388 15.70 9.32 10.47
CA VAL A 388 16.51 10.50 10.13
C VAL A 388 15.98 11.16 8.85
N SER A 389 15.73 10.39 7.78
CA SER A 389 15.12 10.91 6.55
C SER A 389 13.78 11.60 6.80
N ALA A 390 12.92 10.99 7.62
CA ALA A 390 11.59 11.51 7.95
C ALA A 390 11.63 12.81 8.76
N ILE A 391 12.57 12.94 9.70
CA ILE A 391 12.76 14.15 10.50
C ILE A 391 13.23 15.31 9.61
N LEU A 392 14.25 15.05 8.78
CA LEU A 392 14.86 16.03 7.88
C LEU A 392 13.95 16.45 6.72
N SER A 393 12.96 15.63 6.37
CA SER A 393 11.99 15.94 5.32
C SER A 393 11.07 17.11 5.74
N PRO A 394 10.80 18.10 4.89
CA PRO A 394 9.88 19.19 5.21
C PRO A 394 8.47 18.68 5.59
N ALA A 395 7.79 19.37 6.52
CA ALA A 395 6.41 19.02 6.84
C ALA A 395 5.49 19.20 5.63
N PRO A 396 4.57 18.25 5.36
CA PRO A 396 3.56 18.45 4.33
C PRO A 396 2.70 19.66 4.71
N LYS A 397 2.51 20.60 3.77
CA LYS A 397 1.55 21.69 3.96
C LYS A 397 0.13 21.09 4.02
N PRO A 398 -0.76 21.57 4.91
CA PRO A 398 -2.14 21.11 4.98
C PRO A 398 -2.92 21.70 3.80
N VAL A 399 -2.94 20.99 2.68
CA VAL A 399 -3.56 21.43 1.41
C VAL A 399 -4.79 20.58 1.06
N LYS A 400 -5.72 21.18 0.32
CA LYS A 400 -6.86 20.58 -0.38
C LYS A 400 -6.74 20.88 -1.87
N ASN A 401 -7.08 19.93 -2.74
CA ASN A 401 -7.23 20.15 -4.17
C ASN A 401 -8.70 20.43 -4.48
N ILE A 402 -8.95 21.47 -5.24
CA ILE A 402 -10.28 21.92 -5.60
C ILE A 402 -10.34 22.10 -7.11
N ALA A 403 -11.37 21.57 -7.74
CA ALA A 403 -11.61 21.75 -9.17
C ALA A 403 -12.71 22.78 -9.40
N PHE A 404 -12.49 23.71 -10.32
CA PHE A 404 -13.49 24.67 -10.76
C PHE A 404 -13.63 24.63 -12.27
N LYS A 405 -14.87 24.77 -12.76
CA LYS A 405 -15.13 24.97 -14.18
C LYS A 405 -14.79 26.42 -14.54
N ILE A 406 -14.03 26.59 -15.61
CA ILE A 406 -13.52 27.88 -16.07
C ILE A 406 -14.64 28.64 -16.79
N GLY A 407 -14.81 29.92 -16.46
CA GLY A 407 -15.74 30.81 -17.16
C GLY A 407 -15.39 30.96 -18.65
N THR A 408 -16.39 31.21 -19.48
CA THR A 408 -16.21 31.38 -20.94
C THR A 408 -15.23 32.51 -21.29
N SER A 409 -15.10 33.52 -20.43
CA SER A 409 -14.19 34.67 -20.56
C SER A 409 -12.70 34.32 -20.51
N TRP A 410 -12.33 33.16 -19.96
CA TRP A 410 -10.93 32.73 -19.82
C TRP A 410 -10.49 31.68 -20.83
N HIS A 411 -11.38 31.23 -21.72
CA HIS A 411 -11.02 30.26 -22.77
C HIS A 411 -9.95 30.87 -23.70
N GLY A 412 -8.84 30.14 -23.88
CA GLY A 412 -7.67 30.62 -24.63
C GLY A 412 -6.78 31.62 -23.89
N ARG A 413 -7.04 31.93 -22.61
CA ARG A 413 -6.22 32.84 -21.77
C ARG A 413 -5.73 32.18 -20.48
N GLN A 414 -5.32 30.91 -20.57
CA GLN A 414 -4.92 30.11 -19.40
C GLN A 414 -3.74 30.70 -18.63
N GLU A 415 -2.73 31.24 -19.31
CA GLU A 415 -1.58 31.88 -18.63
C GLU A 415 -2.01 33.10 -17.79
N ALA A 416 -2.93 33.91 -18.31
CA ALA A 416 -3.45 35.05 -17.57
C ALA A 416 -4.29 34.62 -16.36
N LEU A 417 -5.10 33.56 -16.53
CA LEU A 417 -5.86 32.97 -15.42
C LEU A 417 -4.92 32.38 -14.37
N HIS A 418 -3.85 31.70 -14.78
CA HIS A 418 -2.82 31.17 -13.90
C HIS A 418 -2.17 32.28 -13.06
N PHE A 419 -1.80 33.39 -13.71
CA PHE A 419 -1.22 34.54 -13.02
C PHE A 419 -2.19 35.21 -12.05
N ALA A 420 -3.46 35.35 -12.42
CA ALA A 420 -4.49 35.94 -11.56
C ALA A 420 -4.75 35.06 -10.32
N LEU A 421 -4.92 33.76 -10.52
CA LEU A 421 -5.11 32.80 -9.45
C LEU A 421 -3.88 32.64 -8.56
N GLY A 422 -2.67 32.79 -9.11
CA GLY A 422 -1.42 32.72 -8.35
C GLY A 422 -1.28 33.83 -7.31
N LYS A 423 -2.06 34.91 -7.43
CA LYS A 423 -2.12 36.00 -6.43
C LYS A 423 -3.14 35.75 -5.33
N VAL A 424 -4.00 34.75 -5.45
CA VAL A 424 -5.02 34.45 -4.44
C VAL A 424 -4.36 33.84 -3.22
N ALA A 425 -4.70 34.37 -2.05
CA ALA A 425 -4.17 33.89 -0.78
C ALA A 425 -4.45 32.39 -0.61
N GLY A 426 -3.41 31.65 -0.24
CA GLY A 426 -3.49 30.22 0.03
C GLY A 426 -3.45 29.31 -1.19
N VAL A 427 -3.23 29.82 -2.41
CA VAL A 427 -2.97 28.99 -3.60
C VAL A 427 -1.51 28.53 -3.59
N GLU A 428 -1.29 27.22 -3.74
CA GLU A 428 0.04 26.60 -3.76
C GLU A 428 0.44 26.10 -5.15
N HIS A 429 -0.52 25.60 -5.93
CA HIS A 429 -0.28 25.12 -7.29
C HIS A 429 -1.57 25.24 -8.10
N ILE A 430 -1.43 25.54 -9.39
CA ILE A 430 -2.54 25.63 -10.35
C ILE A 430 -2.18 24.76 -11.54
N SER A 431 -3.11 23.93 -11.98
CA SER A 431 -3.03 23.20 -13.24
C SER A 431 -4.34 23.32 -14.01
N PHE A 432 -4.29 23.13 -15.31
CA PHE A 432 -5.44 23.17 -16.20
C PHE A 432 -5.62 21.81 -16.85
N SER A 433 -6.87 21.43 -17.12
CA SER A 433 -7.17 20.31 -18.01
C SER A 433 -6.71 20.61 -19.45
N SER A 434 -6.38 19.59 -20.23
CA SER A 434 -5.97 19.76 -21.64
C SER A 434 -7.02 20.42 -22.52
N ASP A 435 -8.31 20.17 -22.23
CA ASP A 435 -9.45 20.83 -22.87
C ASP A 435 -9.57 22.31 -22.49
N GLY A 436 -8.86 22.74 -21.44
CA GLY A 436 -8.86 24.08 -20.93
C GLY A 436 -10.16 24.55 -20.28
N GLU A 437 -11.08 23.62 -19.97
CA GLU A 437 -12.37 23.95 -19.36
C GLU A 437 -12.36 23.88 -17.82
N THR A 438 -11.36 23.24 -17.23
CA THR A 438 -11.29 23.00 -15.78
C THR A 438 -9.95 23.48 -15.23
N VAL A 439 -10.00 24.22 -14.12
CA VAL A 439 -8.82 24.59 -13.35
C VAL A 439 -8.78 23.80 -12.05
N TYR A 440 -7.63 23.21 -11.76
CA TYR A 440 -7.35 22.50 -10.53
C TYR A 440 -6.44 23.38 -9.67
N ILE A 441 -6.91 23.68 -8.47
CA ILE A 441 -6.22 24.53 -7.51
C ILE A 441 -5.86 23.69 -6.29
N LYS A 442 -4.56 23.54 -6.05
CA LYS A 442 -4.04 23.05 -4.78
C LYS A 442 -3.94 24.22 -3.82
N ALA A 443 -4.76 24.23 -2.78
CA ALA A 443 -4.91 25.35 -1.87
C ALA A 443 -4.72 24.93 -0.40
N LEU A 444 -4.27 25.84 0.46
CA LEU A 444 -4.18 25.61 1.90
C LEU A 444 -5.57 25.36 2.51
N GLN A 445 -5.69 24.40 3.42
CA GLN A 445 -6.93 24.14 4.15
C GLN A 445 -7.37 25.32 5.02
N LYS A 446 -6.42 26.15 5.46
CA LYS A 446 -6.68 27.40 6.20
C LYS A 446 -6.03 28.57 5.47
N GLY A 447 -6.76 29.67 5.35
CA GLY A 447 -6.27 30.89 4.70
C GLY A 447 -6.39 30.91 3.18
N PHE A 448 -7.07 29.92 2.57
CA PHE A 448 -7.45 29.98 1.16
C PHE A 448 -8.72 30.82 0.97
N ASP A 449 -8.63 31.86 0.14
CA ASP A 449 -9.77 32.69 -0.23
C ASP A 449 -10.54 32.08 -1.41
N GLU A 450 -11.44 31.14 -1.09
CA GLU A 450 -12.23 30.43 -2.09
C GLU A 450 -13.20 31.35 -2.85
N ALA A 451 -13.68 32.42 -2.21
CA ALA A 451 -14.60 33.37 -2.84
C ALA A 451 -13.87 34.21 -3.89
N ALA A 452 -12.68 34.72 -3.57
CA ALA A 452 -11.84 35.43 -4.53
C ALA A 452 -11.45 34.54 -5.72
N ALA A 453 -11.04 33.28 -5.46
CA ALA A 453 -10.75 32.32 -6.52
C ALA A 453 -11.96 32.10 -7.43
N LYS A 454 -13.15 31.86 -6.86
CA LYS A 454 -14.39 31.68 -7.64
C LYS A 454 -14.73 32.89 -8.51
N ASN A 455 -14.64 34.10 -7.97
CA ASN A 455 -14.92 35.33 -8.72
C ASN A 455 -13.96 35.50 -9.91
N ILE A 456 -12.66 35.27 -9.69
CA ILE A 456 -11.66 35.29 -10.76
C ILE A 456 -12.01 34.26 -11.83
N ILE A 457 -12.32 33.02 -11.45
CA ILE A 457 -12.57 31.92 -12.39
C ILE A 457 -13.87 32.10 -13.18
N SER A 458 -14.92 32.67 -12.56
CA SER A 458 -16.16 33.00 -13.27
C SER A 458 -15.97 34.13 -14.27
N GLY A 459 -14.92 34.96 -14.08
CA GLY A 459 -14.61 36.11 -14.93
C GLY A 459 -15.69 37.19 -14.91
N VAL A 460 -16.25 37.41 -13.71
CA VAL A 460 -17.20 38.48 -13.38
C VAL A 460 -16.45 39.61 -12.68
#